data_AF-A0A7J6S6N9-F1
#
_entry.id   AF-A0A7J6S6N9-F1
#
_cell.length_a   1.000
_cell.length_b   1.000
_cell.length_c   1.000
_cell.angle_alpha   90.00
_cell.angle_beta   90.00
_cell.angle_gamma   90.00
#
_symmetry.space_group_name_H-M   'P 1'
#
loop_
_entity.id
_entity.type
_entity.pdbx_description
1 polymer ?
#
loop_
_entity_poly.entity_id
_entity_poly.type
_entity_poly.pdbx_seq_one_letter_code
_entity_poly.pdbx_strand_id
1 'polypeptide(L)'
;MPNDRRPPQNKNAFHLQTTTILGKMLSPSAIDHNLLDPQELPKSVKRQNFNISRMSLAGLGQMINTVRAQQTAVIDQTLVIIQPALRANQKTRMKVLLWLASALTNSAQRATMGWQNQNSPNGAALADQLQDATSQLHGNLERFRLLSQGMLTKIKGVVSTGCGLNTAWVIFELCLPIKLEQSAEIDCSMMISENPEVKTIMGILQEEAKMGDSDTIAKIPRPDPHRATKFVSQIFWEAVQALHIFVCPALKEAETMLTAASVFHQKQKMDLMADGYAEYHCYDSVVDSPRFVDSLAHCINLMMSLFLVKVIPDDTPDKTKPAASGIPQGVYALNIMNDSSIELSDDMAVLPTCIIDDIVDVLHYYRNTSKIVEQTNRGNRGDIFNGLNCDLLLLFVIWTLGSE
;
A
#
# COMPACT_ATOMS: atom_id res chain seq x y z
N MET A 1 -39.80 13.54 1.27
CA MET A 1 -38.98 12.67 0.40
C MET A 1 -37.61 12.53 1.04
N PRO A 2 -37.20 11.35 1.54
CA PRO A 2 -35.88 11.20 2.13
C PRO A 2 -34.85 10.98 1.02
N ASN A 3 -33.90 11.91 0.93
CA ASN A 3 -32.74 11.81 0.06
C ASN A 3 -31.89 10.58 0.44
N ASP A 4 -31.93 9.58 -0.42
CA ASP A 4 -31.10 8.38 -0.40
C ASP A 4 -29.65 8.77 -0.73
N ARG A 5 -28.93 9.34 0.25
CA ARG A 5 -27.49 9.66 0.14
C ARG A 5 -26.66 8.40 0.35
N ARG A 6 -26.68 7.52 -0.66
CA ARG A 6 -25.70 6.42 -0.80
C ARG A 6 -24.30 7.00 -1.02
N PRO A 7 -23.22 6.31 -0.62
CA PRO A 7 -21.87 6.67 -1.03
C PRO A 7 -21.78 6.72 -2.57
N PRO A 8 -20.87 7.51 -3.16
CA PRO A 8 -20.76 7.58 -4.61
C PRO A 8 -20.33 6.21 -5.15
N GLN A 9 -21.24 5.49 -5.81
CA GLN A 9 -20.93 4.30 -6.62
C GLN A 9 -20.32 4.73 -7.98
N ASN A 10 -19.44 5.72 -7.97
CA ASN A 10 -18.81 6.20 -9.18
C ASN A 10 -17.62 5.28 -9.47
N LYS A 11 -17.70 4.47 -10.54
CA LYS A 11 -16.59 3.62 -11.00
C LYS A 11 -15.31 4.44 -11.30
N ASN A 12 -15.44 5.76 -11.39
CA ASN A 12 -14.35 6.70 -11.55
C ASN A 12 -13.90 7.22 -10.17
N ALA A 13 -12.91 6.59 -9.58
CA ALA A 13 -12.24 7.02 -8.35
C ALA A 13 -11.52 8.39 -8.48
N PHE A 14 -11.09 8.79 -9.67
CA PHE A 14 -10.56 10.14 -9.90
C PHE A 14 -11.64 11.22 -9.67
N HIS A 15 -12.91 10.89 -9.88
CA HIS A 15 -14.00 11.76 -9.46
C HIS A 15 -14.05 11.91 -7.93
N LEU A 16 -13.85 10.84 -7.16
CA LEU A 16 -13.79 10.93 -5.70
C LEU A 16 -12.67 11.88 -5.25
N GLN A 17 -11.50 11.75 -5.86
CA GLN A 17 -10.36 12.62 -5.63
C GLN A 17 -10.70 14.10 -5.89
N THR A 18 -11.37 14.41 -6.99
CA THR A 18 -11.56 15.79 -7.45
C THR A 18 -12.82 16.48 -6.89
N THR A 19 -13.86 15.74 -6.51
CA THR A 19 -15.16 16.32 -6.13
C THR A 19 -15.52 16.20 -4.66
N THR A 20 -14.84 15.33 -3.90
CA THR A 20 -15.10 15.17 -2.47
C THR A 20 -14.12 15.97 -1.61
N ILE A 21 -14.54 16.33 -0.39
CA ILE A 21 -13.69 17.08 0.56
C ILE A 21 -12.45 16.24 0.91
N LEU A 22 -12.65 14.97 1.29
CA LEU A 22 -11.55 14.06 1.62
C LEU A 22 -10.61 13.86 0.43
N GLY A 23 -11.14 13.68 -0.78
CA GLY A 23 -10.34 13.57 -2.00
C GLY A 23 -9.46 14.79 -2.23
N LYS A 24 -10.02 16.00 -2.11
CA LYS A 24 -9.27 17.25 -2.27
C LYS A 24 -8.20 17.47 -1.20
N MET A 25 -8.45 17.02 0.02
CA MET A 25 -7.46 17.08 1.10
C MET A 25 -6.32 16.11 0.89
N LEU A 26 -6.60 14.92 0.34
CA LEU A 26 -5.59 13.88 0.09
C LEU A 26 -4.87 14.04 -1.25
N SER A 27 -5.37 14.88 -2.15
CA SER A 27 -4.81 15.11 -3.49
C SER A 27 -3.42 15.77 -3.53
N PRO A 28 -3.03 16.70 -2.63
CA PRO A 28 -1.73 17.33 -2.70
C PRO A 28 -0.60 16.31 -2.50
N SER A 29 0.24 16.15 -3.53
CA SER A 29 1.37 15.22 -3.51
C SER A 29 2.49 15.68 -4.43
N ALA A 30 3.74 15.34 -4.07
CA ALA A 30 4.91 15.56 -4.91
C ALA A 30 4.94 14.67 -6.17
N ILE A 31 4.26 13.52 -6.12
CA ILE A 31 4.27 12.50 -7.18
C ILE A 31 3.37 12.91 -8.36
N ASP A 32 2.25 13.56 -8.09
CA ASP A 32 1.18 13.80 -9.06
C ASP A 32 1.41 15.02 -9.97
N HIS A 33 2.64 15.50 -10.11
CA HIS A 33 2.96 16.69 -10.91
C HIS A 33 2.57 16.58 -12.40
N ASN A 34 2.46 15.35 -12.93
CA ASN A 34 2.03 15.09 -14.31
C ASN A 34 0.53 15.34 -14.53
N LEU A 35 -0.25 15.51 -13.46
CA LEU A 35 -1.67 15.84 -13.54
C LEU A 35 -1.94 17.34 -13.53
N LEU A 36 -0.92 18.16 -13.22
CA LEU A 36 -1.01 19.61 -13.23
C LEU A 36 -1.18 20.15 -14.65
N ASP A 37 -1.82 21.32 -14.74
CA ASP A 37 -1.91 22.03 -16.01
C ASP A 37 -0.51 22.43 -16.51
N PRO A 38 -0.27 22.49 -17.84
CA PRO A 38 1.04 22.83 -18.39
C PRO A 38 1.63 24.16 -17.86
N GLN A 39 0.77 25.10 -17.47
CA GLN A 39 1.16 26.39 -16.88
C GLN A 39 1.63 26.28 -15.42
N GLU A 40 1.18 25.25 -14.70
CA GLU A 40 1.53 24.98 -13.30
C GLU A 40 2.68 24.00 -13.16
N LEU A 41 2.98 23.23 -14.21
CA LEU A 41 4.08 22.27 -14.25
C LEU A 41 5.45 22.87 -13.83
N PRO A 42 5.84 24.10 -14.23
CA PRO A 42 7.07 24.74 -13.74
C PRO A 42 7.08 24.99 -12.21
N LYS A 43 5.91 25.07 -11.59
CA LYS A 43 5.73 25.24 -10.14
C LYS A 43 5.62 23.91 -9.39
N SER A 44 5.70 22.78 -10.08
CA SER A 44 5.63 21.46 -9.46
C SER A 44 6.76 21.26 -8.45
N VAL A 45 6.46 20.49 -7.39
CA VAL A 45 7.44 20.12 -6.36
C VAL A 45 8.69 19.51 -6.98
N LYS A 46 8.55 18.66 -7.99
CA LYS A 46 9.66 18.08 -8.74
C LYS A 46 10.57 19.14 -9.38
N ARG A 47 10.01 20.06 -10.17
CA ARG A 47 10.81 21.06 -10.89
C ARG A 47 11.41 22.11 -9.95
N GLN A 48 10.74 22.41 -8.83
CA GLN A 48 11.23 23.38 -7.84
C GLN A 48 12.32 22.79 -6.92
N ASN A 49 12.18 21.53 -6.50
CA ASN A 49 12.99 20.98 -5.41
C ASN A 49 13.99 19.90 -5.87
N PHE A 50 13.80 19.27 -7.03
CA PHE A 50 14.62 18.13 -7.48
C PHE A 50 15.32 18.37 -8.82
N ASN A 51 15.86 19.56 -9.05
CA ASN A 51 16.77 19.79 -10.18
C ASN A 51 18.20 19.30 -9.83
N ILE A 52 18.44 18.02 -10.06
CA ILE A 52 19.62 17.28 -9.54
C ILE A 52 20.94 17.71 -10.19
N SER A 53 20.91 18.28 -11.40
CA SER A 53 22.12 18.62 -12.18
C SER A 53 23.11 19.57 -11.49
N ARG A 54 22.70 20.25 -10.40
CA ARG A 54 23.53 21.23 -9.67
C ARG A 54 23.44 21.13 -8.14
N MET A 55 22.85 20.06 -7.61
CA MET A 55 22.54 19.96 -6.18
C MET A 55 23.57 19.11 -5.44
N SER A 56 24.11 19.60 -4.32
CA SER A 56 24.93 18.79 -3.43
C SER A 56 24.08 17.73 -2.71
N LEU A 57 24.68 16.63 -2.26
CA LEU A 57 23.97 15.59 -1.50
C LEU A 57 23.28 16.15 -0.25
N ALA A 58 23.92 17.10 0.44
CA ALA A 58 23.34 17.78 1.60
C ALA A 58 22.13 18.65 1.21
N GLY A 59 22.21 19.37 0.09
CA GLY A 59 21.09 20.16 -0.44
C GLY A 59 19.90 19.28 -0.83
N LEU A 60 20.17 18.13 -1.46
CA LEU A 60 19.15 17.15 -1.81
C LEU A 60 18.45 16.60 -0.55
N GLY A 61 19.22 16.25 0.49
CA GLY A 61 18.65 15.81 1.77
C GLY A 61 17.73 16.86 2.40
N GLN A 62 18.11 18.15 2.36
CA GLN A 62 17.26 19.24 2.86
C GLN A 62 15.96 19.39 2.06
N MET A 63 16.03 19.27 0.73
CA MET A 63 14.84 19.33 -0.13
C MET A 63 13.89 18.16 0.13
N ILE A 64 14.41 16.94 0.23
CA ILE A 64 13.61 15.75 0.58
C ILE A 64 12.90 15.97 1.93
N ASN A 65 13.62 16.46 2.95
CA ASN A 65 13.02 16.73 4.26
C ASN A 65 11.95 17.83 4.22
N THR A 66 12.13 18.85 3.37
CA THR A 66 11.12 19.90 3.16
C THR A 66 9.85 19.33 2.56
N VAL A 67 9.97 18.51 1.51
CA VAL A 67 8.82 17.85 0.86
C VAL A 67 8.15 16.86 1.81
N ARG A 68 8.92 16.08 2.60
CA ARG A 68 8.40 15.20 3.67
C ARG A 68 7.56 15.96 4.68
N ALA A 69 8.03 17.13 5.12
CA ALA A 69 7.29 17.96 6.08
C ALA A 69 5.97 18.48 5.49
N GLN A 70 5.97 18.90 4.22
CA GLN A 70 4.75 19.28 3.50
C GLN A 70 3.77 18.11 3.39
N GLN A 71 4.26 16.93 3.03
CA GLN A 71 3.44 15.74 2.93
C GLN A 71 2.85 15.33 4.29
N THR A 72 3.65 15.41 5.36
CA THR A 72 3.19 15.12 6.72
C THR A 72 2.07 16.09 7.14
N ALA A 73 2.20 17.38 6.79
CA ALA A 73 1.16 18.37 7.08
C ALA A 73 -0.18 18.06 6.39
N VAL A 74 -0.15 17.50 5.18
CA VAL A 74 -1.37 17.03 4.47
C VAL A 74 -2.04 15.91 5.26
N ILE A 75 -1.27 14.95 5.76
CA ILE A 75 -1.78 13.84 6.57
C ILE A 75 -2.37 14.34 7.89
N ASP A 76 -1.68 15.23 8.59
CA ASP A 76 -2.16 15.81 9.86
C ASP A 76 -3.47 16.55 9.70
N GLN A 77 -3.57 17.43 8.69
CA GLN A 77 -4.80 18.16 8.40
C GLN A 77 -5.96 17.21 8.10
N THR A 78 -5.69 16.10 7.41
CA THR A 78 -6.71 15.10 7.08
C THR A 78 -7.14 14.32 8.32
N LEU A 79 -6.19 13.87 9.15
CA LEU A 79 -6.48 13.12 10.38
C LEU A 79 -7.26 13.95 11.41
N VAL A 80 -6.98 15.26 11.50
CA VAL A 80 -7.75 16.19 12.35
C VAL A 80 -9.24 16.20 12.02
N ILE A 81 -9.62 15.90 10.78
CA ILE A 81 -11.03 15.82 10.35
C ILE A 81 -11.57 14.38 10.45
N ILE A 82 -10.79 13.39 10.00
CA ILE A 82 -11.24 12.00 9.94
C ILE A 82 -11.41 11.39 11.33
N GLN A 83 -10.46 11.59 12.25
CA GLN A 83 -10.51 10.94 13.58
C GLN A 83 -11.75 11.35 14.39
N PRO A 84 -12.15 12.63 14.46
CA PRO A 84 -13.43 13.01 15.07
C PRO A 84 -14.64 12.40 14.36
N ALA A 85 -14.64 12.35 13.03
CA ALA A 85 -15.75 11.78 12.26
C ALA A 85 -15.96 10.29 12.56
N LEU A 86 -14.87 9.52 12.72
CA LEU A 86 -14.90 8.10 13.09
C LEU A 86 -15.41 7.86 14.53
N ARG A 87 -15.28 8.85 15.41
CA ARG A 87 -15.72 8.80 16.82
C ARG A 87 -17.13 9.35 17.04
N ALA A 88 -17.68 10.12 16.10
CA ALA A 88 -18.93 10.84 16.28
C ALA A 88 -20.16 9.93 16.47
N ASN A 89 -20.41 9.02 15.52
CA ASN A 89 -21.47 8.01 15.60
C ASN A 89 -21.28 6.94 14.51
N GLN A 90 -21.97 5.81 14.63
CA GLN A 90 -21.85 4.66 13.71
C GLN A 90 -22.12 5.04 12.24
N LYS A 91 -23.13 5.89 11.98
CA LYS A 91 -23.49 6.30 10.62
C LYS A 91 -22.42 7.17 9.98
N THR A 92 -21.84 8.11 10.71
CA THR A 92 -20.74 8.95 10.22
C THR A 92 -19.48 8.12 10.01
N ARG A 93 -19.14 7.25 10.96
CA ARG A 93 -18.02 6.31 10.84
C ARG A 93 -18.13 5.46 9.58
N MET A 94 -19.29 4.85 9.35
CA MET A 94 -19.52 4.01 8.17
C MET A 94 -19.38 4.79 6.86
N LYS A 95 -19.80 6.06 6.82
CA LYS A 95 -19.59 6.89 5.63
C LYS A 95 -18.12 7.17 5.32
N VAL A 96 -17.29 7.32 6.36
CA VAL A 96 -15.85 7.51 6.19
C VAL A 96 -15.22 6.22 5.66
N LEU A 97 -15.52 5.08 6.30
CA LEU A 97 -15.05 3.76 5.85
C LEU A 97 -15.47 3.45 4.41
N LEU A 98 -16.75 3.60 4.10
CA LEU A 98 -17.24 3.38 2.74
C LEU A 98 -16.61 4.33 1.72
N TRP A 99 -16.20 5.54 2.12
CA TRP A 99 -15.45 6.42 1.23
C TRP A 99 -14.03 5.90 0.97
N LEU A 100 -13.30 5.49 2.00
CA LEU A 100 -11.95 4.90 1.91
C LEU A 100 -11.99 3.62 1.07
N ALA A 101 -12.91 2.71 1.41
CA ALA A 101 -13.17 1.48 0.68
C ALA A 101 -13.56 1.72 -0.79
N SER A 102 -14.35 2.77 -1.09
CA SER A 102 -14.67 3.13 -2.46
C SER A 102 -13.45 3.64 -3.23
N ALA A 103 -12.54 4.39 -2.59
CA ALA A 103 -11.31 4.84 -3.22
C ALA A 103 -10.40 3.64 -3.57
N LEU A 104 -10.32 2.66 -2.66
CA LEU A 104 -9.58 1.41 -2.83
C LEU A 104 -10.19 0.53 -3.94
N THR A 105 -11.46 0.16 -3.81
CA THR A 105 -12.15 -0.76 -4.74
C THR A 105 -12.17 -0.23 -6.16
N ASN A 106 -12.46 1.06 -6.35
CA ASN A 106 -12.47 1.66 -7.68
C ASN A 106 -11.05 1.90 -8.25
N SER A 107 -10.00 1.60 -7.48
CA SER A 107 -8.60 1.66 -7.91
C SER A 107 -7.93 0.29 -7.97
N ALA A 108 -8.65 -0.81 -7.74
CA ALA A 108 -8.11 -2.17 -7.67
C ALA A 108 -7.29 -2.60 -8.91
N GLN A 109 -7.59 -2.04 -10.08
CA GLN A 109 -6.82 -2.28 -11.32
C GLN A 109 -5.34 -1.86 -11.21
N ARG A 110 -4.97 -1.03 -10.22
CA ARG A 110 -3.57 -0.69 -9.93
C ARG A 110 -2.76 -1.90 -9.47
N ALA A 111 -3.35 -2.80 -8.68
CA ALA A 111 -2.67 -4.01 -8.20
C ALA A 111 -2.30 -4.93 -9.38
N THR A 112 -3.25 -5.18 -10.29
CA THR A 112 -3.05 -6.03 -11.47
C THR A 112 -2.06 -5.42 -12.48
N MET A 113 -2.02 -4.09 -12.61
CA MET A 113 -1.07 -3.41 -13.51
C MET A 113 0.34 -3.30 -12.92
N GLY A 114 0.47 -3.19 -11.60
CA GLY A 114 1.76 -3.33 -10.92
C GLY A 114 2.43 -4.67 -11.24
N TRP A 115 1.65 -5.74 -11.31
CA TRP A 115 2.09 -7.08 -11.72
C TRP A 115 2.46 -7.17 -13.22
N GLN A 116 1.69 -6.53 -14.12
CA GLN A 116 2.04 -6.48 -15.55
C GLN A 116 3.37 -5.74 -15.80
N ASN A 117 3.69 -4.74 -14.98
CA ASN A 117 4.99 -4.07 -15.02
C ASN A 117 6.13 -4.95 -14.50
N GLN A 118 5.86 -5.96 -13.64
CA GLN A 118 6.86 -6.95 -13.18
C GLN A 118 7.16 -8.01 -14.25
N ASN A 119 6.14 -8.46 -14.98
CA ASN A 119 6.30 -9.52 -15.99
C ASN A 119 6.71 -9.01 -17.38
N SER A 120 6.85 -7.69 -17.54
CA SER A 120 7.54 -7.14 -18.71
C SER A 120 9.04 -7.23 -18.48
N PRO A 121 9.81 -7.85 -19.39
CA PRO A 121 11.18 -8.22 -19.13
C PRO A 121 12.05 -6.97 -18.98
N ASN A 122 12.42 -6.66 -17.73
CA ASN A 122 13.45 -5.73 -17.33
C ASN A 122 13.19 -4.25 -17.68
N GLY A 123 13.47 -3.35 -16.73
CA GLY A 123 13.60 -1.92 -17.02
C GLY A 123 14.56 -1.60 -18.19
N ALA A 124 15.39 -2.56 -18.61
CA ALA A 124 16.18 -2.54 -19.84
C ALA A 124 15.33 -2.61 -21.13
N ALA A 125 14.37 -3.53 -21.28
CA ALA A 125 13.51 -3.57 -22.47
C ALA A 125 12.55 -2.38 -22.49
N LEU A 126 12.11 -1.91 -21.31
CA LEU A 126 11.39 -0.65 -21.19
C LEU A 126 12.25 0.53 -21.64
N ALA A 127 13.52 0.60 -21.21
CA ALA A 127 14.46 1.64 -21.64
C ALA A 127 14.84 1.54 -23.13
N ASP A 128 14.81 0.35 -23.72
CA ASP A 128 15.01 0.11 -25.15
C ASP A 128 13.76 0.49 -25.97
N GLN A 129 12.55 0.16 -25.51
CA GLN A 129 11.29 0.64 -26.11
C GLN A 129 11.15 2.17 -26.00
N LEU A 130 11.57 2.75 -24.87
CA LEU A 130 11.69 4.20 -24.71
C LEU A 130 12.72 4.77 -25.68
N GLN A 131 13.80 4.04 -25.97
CA GLN A 131 14.81 4.45 -26.93
C GLN A 131 14.27 4.49 -28.37
N ASP A 132 13.55 3.45 -28.79
CA ASP A 132 12.91 3.39 -30.11
C ASP A 132 11.77 4.41 -30.27
N ALA A 133 11.05 4.72 -29.19
CA ALA A 133 10.11 5.84 -29.19
C ALA A 133 10.82 7.21 -29.21
N THR A 134 11.97 7.35 -28.55
CA THR A 134 12.75 8.60 -28.56
C THR A 134 13.49 8.89 -29.87
N SER A 135 13.72 7.89 -30.73
CA SER A 135 14.32 8.10 -32.05
C SER A 135 13.32 8.68 -33.06
N GLN A 136 12.00 8.49 -32.85
CA GLN A 136 10.94 9.10 -33.66
C GLN A 136 10.38 10.39 -33.05
N LEU A 137 10.52 10.61 -31.74
CA LEU A 137 9.94 11.75 -31.03
C LEU A 137 10.91 12.30 -29.97
N HIS A 138 11.28 13.57 -30.12
CA HIS A 138 12.28 14.29 -29.31
C HIS A 138 12.00 14.28 -27.80
N GLY A 139 12.65 13.37 -27.06
CA GLY A 139 12.57 13.27 -25.59
C GLY A 139 11.20 12.76 -25.12
N ASN A 140 11.14 12.25 -23.89
CA ASN A 140 9.95 12.22 -23.00
C ASN A 140 9.83 10.92 -22.18
N LEU A 141 10.60 10.81 -21.10
CA LEU A 141 10.13 10.03 -19.93
C LEU A 141 8.76 10.55 -19.46
N GLU A 142 8.56 11.86 -19.59
CA GLU A 142 7.32 12.60 -19.35
C GLU A 142 6.11 12.05 -20.13
N ARG A 143 6.30 11.49 -21.34
CA ARG A 143 5.21 10.89 -22.15
C ARG A 143 4.86 9.49 -21.71
N PHE A 144 5.84 8.65 -21.35
CA PHE A 144 5.55 7.35 -20.73
C PHE A 144 4.79 7.54 -19.42
N ARG A 145 5.15 8.56 -18.63
CA ARG A 145 4.45 8.96 -17.38
C ARG A 145 3.05 9.51 -17.64
N LEU A 146 2.87 10.39 -18.63
CA LEU A 146 1.55 10.85 -19.09
C LEU A 146 0.70 9.71 -19.66
N LEU A 147 1.32 8.71 -20.30
CA LEU A 147 0.64 7.53 -20.82
C LEU A 147 0.29 6.56 -19.69
N SER A 148 1.16 6.26 -18.73
CA SER A 148 0.85 5.30 -17.66
C SER A 148 -0.05 5.92 -16.59
N GLN A 149 0.39 6.97 -15.89
CA GLN A 149 -0.40 7.61 -14.83
C GLN A 149 -1.54 8.47 -15.38
N GLY A 150 -1.33 9.17 -16.50
CA GLY A 150 -2.38 9.97 -17.12
C GLY A 150 -3.47 9.11 -17.77
N MET A 151 -3.16 7.98 -18.44
CA MET A 151 -4.21 7.07 -18.90
C MET A 151 -4.92 6.38 -17.72
N LEU A 152 -4.20 5.95 -16.69
CA LEU A 152 -4.82 5.36 -15.51
C LEU A 152 -5.82 6.33 -14.87
N THR A 153 -5.35 7.54 -14.56
CA THR A 153 -6.13 8.50 -13.78
C THR A 153 -7.21 9.17 -14.63
N LYS A 154 -6.91 9.58 -15.87
CA LYS A 154 -7.85 10.33 -16.74
C LYS A 154 -8.71 9.44 -17.63
N ILE A 155 -8.26 8.24 -18.02
CA ILE A 155 -9.01 7.33 -18.90
C ILE A 155 -9.67 6.20 -18.10
N LYS A 156 -8.92 5.50 -17.23
CA LYS A 156 -9.50 4.43 -16.39
C LYS A 156 -10.20 4.97 -15.14
N GLY A 157 -9.98 6.24 -14.81
CA GLY A 157 -10.63 6.90 -13.69
C GLY A 157 -10.16 6.39 -12.32
N VAL A 158 -8.94 5.86 -12.19
CA VAL A 158 -8.40 5.47 -10.87
C VAL A 158 -7.89 6.69 -10.10
N VAL A 159 -7.76 6.60 -8.77
CA VAL A 159 -7.13 7.67 -7.98
C VAL A 159 -5.67 7.83 -8.44
N SER A 160 -5.12 9.05 -8.41
CA SER A 160 -3.70 9.30 -8.71
C SER A 160 -2.76 8.58 -7.72
N THR A 161 -1.50 8.34 -8.11
CA THR A 161 -0.57 7.58 -7.25
C THR A 161 -0.30 8.32 -5.95
N GLY A 162 -0.10 9.64 -6.00
CA GLY A 162 0.11 10.47 -4.81
C GLY A 162 -1.10 10.51 -3.88
N CYS A 163 -2.31 10.72 -4.40
CA CYS A 163 -3.53 10.66 -3.60
C CYS A 163 -3.78 9.25 -3.03
N GLY A 164 -3.44 8.20 -3.77
CA GLY A 164 -3.51 6.81 -3.31
C GLY A 164 -2.58 6.55 -2.12
N LEU A 165 -1.32 6.97 -2.22
CA LEU A 165 -0.36 6.87 -1.11
C LEU A 165 -0.77 7.68 0.11
N ASN A 166 -1.32 8.88 -0.06
CA ASN A 166 -1.84 9.67 1.05
C ASN A 166 -3.04 9.00 1.72
N THR A 167 -3.92 8.39 0.92
CA THR A 167 -5.04 7.60 1.42
C THR A 167 -4.54 6.40 2.22
N ALA A 168 -3.55 5.67 1.70
CA ALA A 168 -2.93 4.54 2.40
C ALA A 168 -2.26 4.97 3.71
N TRP A 169 -1.51 6.08 3.70
CA TRP A 169 -0.89 6.62 4.91
C TRP A 169 -1.93 6.94 5.99
N VAL A 170 -3.00 7.65 5.63
CA VAL A 170 -4.10 7.90 6.57
C VAL A 170 -4.68 6.61 7.14
N ILE A 171 -4.90 5.58 6.32
CA ILE A 171 -5.43 4.29 6.77
C ILE A 171 -4.44 3.62 7.75
N PHE A 172 -3.13 3.63 7.46
CA PHE A 172 -2.13 3.08 8.37
C PHE A 172 -2.05 3.84 9.71
N GLU A 173 -2.19 5.16 9.70
CA GLU A 173 -2.27 5.97 10.93
C GLU A 173 -3.52 5.63 11.75
N LEU A 174 -4.62 5.25 11.10
CA LEU A 174 -5.83 4.74 11.76
C LEU A 174 -5.66 3.31 12.28
N CYS A 175 -4.71 2.53 11.76
CA CYS A 175 -4.34 1.22 12.27
C CYS A 175 -3.45 1.27 13.51
N LEU A 176 -2.64 2.33 13.71
CA LEU A 176 -1.72 2.45 14.86
C LEU A 176 -2.32 2.13 16.24
N PRO A 177 -3.60 2.46 16.55
CA PRO A 177 -4.21 2.10 17.82
C PRO A 177 -4.52 0.60 18.01
N ILE A 178 -4.48 -0.20 16.94
CA ILE A 178 -4.74 -1.65 16.98
C ILE A 178 -3.47 -2.33 17.51
N LYS A 179 -3.54 -2.91 18.70
CA LYS A 179 -2.38 -3.58 19.28
C LYS A 179 -2.19 -4.97 18.68
N LEU A 180 -0.97 -5.47 18.69
CA LEU A 180 -0.65 -6.81 18.15
C LEU A 180 -1.46 -7.92 18.84
N GLU A 181 -1.77 -7.77 20.13
CA GLU A 181 -2.60 -8.72 20.87
C GLU A 181 -4.02 -8.83 20.32
N GLN A 182 -4.50 -7.78 19.64
CA GLN A 182 -5.85 -7.72 19.07
C GLN A 182 -5.92 -8.37 17.68
N SER A 183 -4.79 -8.82 17.11
CA SER A 183 -4.77 -9.51 15.81
C SER A 183 -5.62 -10.78 15.83
N ALA A 184 -5.70 -11.47 16.97
CA ALA A 184 -6.55 -12.66 17.12
C ALA A 184 -8.05 -12.35 17.02
N GLU A 185 -8.46 -11.11 17.32
CA GLU A 185 -9.86 -10.67 17.28
C GLU A 185 -10.32 -10.17 15.90
N ILE A 186 -9.41 -10.11 14.92
CA ILE A 186 -9.75 -9.72 13.55
C ILE A 186 -10.67 -10.78 12.93
N ASP A 187 -11.81 -10.31 12.43
CA ASP A 187 -12.84 -11.15 11.84
C ASP A 187 -12.48 -11.53 10.39
N CYS A 188 -11.97 -12.75 10.18
CA CYS A 188 -11.65 -13.30 8.87
C CYS A 188 -12.91 -13.66 8.06
N SER A 189 -14.04 -13.91 8.71
CA SER A 189 -15.31 -14.25 8.03
C SER A 189 -15.83 -13.12 7.13
N MET A 190 -15.30 -11.89 7.31
CA MET A 190 -15.53 -10.77 6.39
C MET A 190 -15.14 -11.11 4.93
N MET A 191 -14.18 -12.01 4.71
CA MET A 191 -13.74 -12.45 3.37
C MET A 191 -14.81 -13.20 2.58
N ILE A 192 -15.74 -13.86 3.27
CA ILE A 192 -16.83 -14.66 2.67
C ILE A 192 -18.21 -14.08 2.99
N SER A 193 -18.26 -12.87 3.55
CA SER A 193 -19.50 -12.22 3.95
C SER A 193 -20.32 -11.75 2.75
N GLU A 194 -21.63 -11.97 2.83
CA GLU A 194 -22.62 -11.51 1.86
C GLU A 194 -23.21 -10.12 2.20
N ASN A 195 -22.79 -9.50 3.31
CA ASN A 195 -23.24 -8.17 3.69
C ASN A 195 -22.73 -7.11 2.68
N PRO A 196 -23.61 -6.30 2.06
CA PRO A 196 -23.19 -5.31 1.04
C PRO A 196 -22.17 -4.26 1.52
N GLU A 197 -22.27 -3.82 2.78
CA GLU A 197 -21.31 -2.87 3.36
C GLU A 197 -19.96 -3.55 3.55
N VAL A 198 -19.95 -4.79 4.03
CA VAL A 198 -18.72 -5.59 4.17
C VAL A 198 -18.09 -5.86 2.82
N LYS A 199 -18.87 -6.24 1.81
CA LYS A 199 -18.38 -6.41 0.43
C LYS A 199 -17.72 -5.15 -0.10
N THR A 200 -18.31 -3.98 0.17
CA THR A 200 -17.71 -2.71 -0.22
C THR A 200 -16.39 -2.46 0.52
N ILE A 201 -16.37 -2.71 1.84
CA ILE A 201 -15.16 -2.54 2.67
C ILE A 201 -14.05 -3.48 2.22
N MET A 202 -14.36 -4.75 1.97
CA MET A 202 -13.37 -5.77 1.61
C MET A 202 -12.89 -5.67 0.15
N GLY A 203 -13.72 -5.08 -0.72
CA GLY A 203 -13.36 -4.79 -2.10
C GLY A 203 -12.77 -5.99 -2.83
N ILE A 204 -11.60 -5.78 -3.44
CA ILE A 204 -10.90 -6.80 -4.23
C ILE A 204 -10.42 -7.99 -3.39
N LEU A 205 -10.21 -7.85 -2.07
CA LEU A 205 -9.72 -8.96 -1.26
C LEU A 205 -10.67 -10.14 -1.21
N GLN A 206 -11.98 -9.94 -1.42
CA GLN A 206 -12.91 -11.07 -1.55
C GLN A 206 -12.71 -11.85 -2.86
N GLU A 207 -12.24 -11.18 -3.91
CA GLU A 207 -11.99 -11.75 -5.24
C GLU A 207 -10.57 -12.35 -5.36
N GLU A 208 -9.63 -11.94 -4.50
CA GLU A 208 -8.26 -12.47 -4.46
C GLU A 208 -8.21 -13.98 -4.22
N ALA A 209 -7.13 -14.61 -4.68
CA ALA A 209 -6.85 -16.00 -4.34
C ALA A 209 -6.76 -16.18 -2.82
N LYS A 210 -7.21 -17.34 -2.34
CA LYS A 210 -7.30 -17.67 -0.91
C LYS A 210 -6.32 -18.80 -0.58
N MET A 211 -5.92 -18.89 0.69
CA MET A 211 -4.99 -19.94 1.14
C MET A 211 -5.60 -21.34 1.04
N GLY A 212 -6.91 -21.46 1.32
CA GLY A 212 -7.65 -22.72 1.18
C GLY A 212 -8.12 -22.96 -0.26
N ASP A 213 -8.35 -24.23 -0.59
CA ASP A 213 -8.97 -24.58 -1.88
C ASP A 213 -10.47 -24.22 -1.91
N SER A 214 -11.01 -24.13 -3.12
CA SER A 214 -12.42 -23.74 -3.34
C SER A 214 -13.41 -24.66 -2.62
N ASP A 215 -13.10 -25.95 -2.51
CA ASP A 215 -13.95 -26.95 -1.88
C ASP A 215 -13.98 -26.81 -0.35
N THR A 216 -12.85 -26.48 0.27
CA THR A 216 -12.77 -26.18 1.70
C THR A 216 -13.53 -24.90 2.01
N ILE A 217 -13.29 -23.83 1.24
CA ILE A 217 -13.95 -22.53 1.44
C ILE A 217 -15.47 -22.64 1.27
N ALA A 218 -15.95 -23.46 0.33
CA ALA A 218 -17.38 -23.68 0.11
C ALA A 218 -18.10 -24.36 1.30
N LYS A 219 -17.37 -25.10 2.13
CA LYS A 219 -17.91 -25.78 3.33
C LYS A 219 -17.99 -24.87 4.55
N ILE A 220 -17.27 -23.74 4.55
CA ILE A 220 -17.23 -22.81 5.67
C ILE A 220 -18.59 -22.11 5.83
N PRO A 221 -19.20 -22.13 7.02
CA PRO A 221 -20.47 -21.45 7.26
C PRO A 221 -20.37 -19.96 6.98
N ARG A 222 -21.23 -19.46 6.09
CA ARG A 222 -21.27 -18.02 5.79
C ARG A 222 -21.84 -17.24 6.97
N PRO A 223 -21.23 -16.10 7.33
CA PRO A 223 -21.73 -15.27 8.42
C PRO A 223 -23.11 -14.67 8.05
N ASP A 224 -23.93 -14.42 9.07
CA ASP A 224 -25.22 -13.72 8.91
C ASP A 224 -25.01 -12.39 8.13
N PRO A 225 -25.72 -12.17 7.00
CA PRO A 225 -25.64 -10.93 6.23
C PRO A 225 -25.95 -9.66 7.04
N HIS A 226 -26.66 -9.79 8.17
CA HIS A 226 -26.99 -8.66 9.06
C HIS A 226 -26.02 -8.50 10.24
N ARG A 227 -25.02 -9.39 10.38
CA ARG A 227 -24.02 -9.30 11.45
C ARG A 227 -23.21 -8.02 11.32
N ALA A 228 -23.21 -7.23 12.39
CA ALA A 228 -22.34 -6.05 12.47
C ALA A 228 -20.87 -6.48 12.60
N THR A 229 -20.01 -5.86 11.81
CA THR A 229 -18.55 -6.09 11.86
C THR A 229 -17.88 -5.12 12.83
N LYS A 230 -16.80 -5.58 13.47
CA LYS A 230 -16.02 -4.76 14.40
C LYS A 230 -15.24 -3.69 13.63
N PHE A 231 -15.22 -2.47 14.16
CA PHE A 231 -14.47 -1.35 13.56
C PHE A 231 -12.98 -1.65 13.37
N VAL A 232 -12.36 -2.34 14.33
CA VAL A 232 -10.95 -2.76 14.27
C VAL A 232 -10.69 -3.65 13.05
N SER A 233 -11.57 -4.63 12.78
CA SER A 233 -11.45 -5.51 11.62
C SER A 233 -11.67 -4.76 10.30
N GLN A 234 -12.60 -3.80 10.26
CA GLN A 234 -12.84 -2.97 9.07
C GLN A 234 -11.59 -2.15 8.70
N ILE A 235 -11.01 -1.44 9.66
CA ILE A 235 -9.79 -0.63 9.44
C ILE A 235 -8.59 -1.51 9.07
N PHE A 236 -8.42 -2.65 9.75
CA PHE A 236 -7.35 -3.59 9.42
C PHE A 236 -7.45 -4.08 7.96
N TRP A 237 -8.64 -4.50 7.51
CA TRP A 237 -8.81 -5.00 6.14
C TRP A 237 -8.73 -3.89 5.07
N GLU A 238 -9.11 -2.65 5.40
CA GLU A 238 -8.84 -1.51 4.52
C GLU A 238 -7.33 -1.22 4.43
N ALA A 239 -6.55 -1.45 5.49
CA ALA A 239 -5.11 -1.28 5.47
C ALA A 239 -4.40 -2.33 4.62
N VAL A 240 -4.81 -3.60 4.73
CA VAL A 240 -4.32 -4.68 3.84
C VAL A 240 -4.61 -4.33 2.38
N GLN A 241 -5.81 -3.83 2.07
CA GLN A 241 -6.12 -3.35 0.72
C GLN A 241 -5.28 -2.15 0.29
N ALA A 242 -5.06 -1.18 1.19
CA ALA A 242 -4.28 0.00 0.87
C ALA A 242 -2.83 -0.36 0.55
N LEU A 243 -2.27 -1.33 1.27
CA LEU A 243 -0.97 -1.92 0.97
C LEU A 243 -0.97 -2.52 -0.45
N HIS A 244 -1.91 -3.43 -0.72
CA HIS A 244 -2.02 -4.15 -1.98
C HIS A 244 -2.27 -3.26 -3.21
N ILE A 245 -3.19 -2.29 -3.09
CA ILE A 245 -3.72 -1.50 -4.22
C ILE A 245 -2.93 -0.22 -4.45
N PHE A 246 -2.39 0.41 -3.39
CA PHE A 246 -1.72 1.70 -3.49
C PHE A 246 -0.23 1.62 -3.20
N VAL A 247 0.19 0.95 -2.13
CA VAL A 247 1.60 0.96 -1.72
C VAL A 247 2.45 0.07 -2.61
N CYS A 248 2.14 -1.22 -2.72
CA CYS A 248 2.93 -2.17 -3.52
C CYS A 248 3.09 -1.68 -4.98
N PRO A 249 2.03 -1.22 -5.68
CA PRO A 249 2.20 -0.64 -7.01
C PRO A 249 3.06 0.62 -7.04
N ALA A 250 2.94 1.51 -6.05
CA ALA A 250 3.75 2.73 -5.98
C ALA A 250 5.24 2.44 -5.71
N LEU A 251 5.56 1.43 -4.89
CA LEU A 251 6.93 0.96 -4.68
C LEU A 251 7.55 0.44 -5.99
N LYS A 252 6.78 -0.33 -6.77
CA LYS A 252 7.18 -0.81 -8.11
C LYS A 252 7.37 0.35 -9.09
N GLU A 253 6.49 1.35 -9.06
CA GLU A 253 6.66 2.59 -9.85
C GLU A 253 7.96 3.32 -9.49
N ALA A 254 8.28 3.44 -8.20
CA ALA A 254 9.52 4.06 -7.73
C ALA A 254 10.77 3.29 -8.17
N GLU A 255 10.79 1.96 -8.01
CA GLU A 255 11.90 1.10 -8.45
C GLU A 255 12.12 1.18 -9.97
N THR A 256 11.03 1.28 -10.74
CA THR A 256 11.09 1.47 -12.20
C THR A 256 11.79 2.77 -12.56
N MET A 257 11.51 3.88 -11.85
CA MET A 257 12.16 5.18 -12.10
C MET A 257 13.66 5.14 -11.80
N LEU A 258 14.04 4.47 -10.72
CA LEU A 258 15.44 4.26 -10.34
C LEU A 258 16.19 3.39 -11.36
N THR A 259 15.54 2.32 -11.83
CA THR A 259 16.10 1.42 -12.86
C THR A 259 16.27 2.18 -14.18
N ALA A 260 15.27 2.94 -14.61
CA ALA A 260 15.34 3.77 -15.81
C ALA A 260 16.48 4.80 -15.73
N ALA A 261 16.62 5.50 -14.59
CA ALA A 261 17.73 6.42 -14.36
C ALA A 261 19.09 5.72 -14.52
N SER A 262 19.24 4.51 -13.98
CA SER A 262 20.46 3.70 -14.09
C SER A 262 20.78 3.34 -15.55
N VAL A 263 19.78 2.95 -16.36
CA VAL A 263 20.00 2.65 -17.79
C VAL A 263 20.40 3.91 -18.56
N PHE A 264 19.79 5.07 -18.29
CA PHE A 264 20.20 6.33 -18.93
C PHE A 264 21.62 6.75 -18.57
N HIS A 265 22.04 6.50 -17.32
CA HIS A 265 23.41 6.73 -16.90
C HIS A 265 24.39 5.89 -17.72
N GLN A 266 24.12 4.58 -17.87
CA GLN A 266 24.94 3.67 -18.69
C GLN A 266 25.01 4.12 -20.16
N LYS A 267 23.90 4.64 -20.69
CA LYS A 267 23.79 5.17 -22.06
C LYS A 267 24.28 6.63 -22.22
N GLN A 268 24.89 7.22 -21.19
CA GLN A 268 25.40 8.61 -21.16
C GLN A 268 24.34 9.69 -21.44
N LYS A 269 23.06 9.41 -21.22
CA LYS A 269 21.95 10.38 -21.38
C LYS A 269 21.68 11.12 -20.07
N MET A 270 22.57 12.05 -19.71
CA MET A 270 22.59 12.68 -18.38
C MET A 270 21.30 13.45 -18.02
N ASP A 271 20.65 14.11 -18.98
CA ASP A 271 19.40 14.85 -18.73
C ASP A 271 18.24 13.90 -18.36
N LEU A 272 18.13 12.76 -19.05
CA LEU A 272 17.11 11.75 -18.77
C LEU A 272 17.39 11.00 -17.46
N MET A 273 18.66 10.77 -17.16
CA MET A 273 19.08 10.23 -15.87
C MET A 273 18.66 11.16 -14.73
N ALA A 274 18.94 12.46 -14.85
CA ALA A 274 18.57 13.45 -13.83
C ALA A 274 17.04 13.52 -13.64
N ASP A 275 16.26 13.48 -14.71
CA ASP A 275 14.80 13.43 -14.64
C ASP A 275 14.26 12.13 -14.02
N GLY A 276 14.92 10.99 -14.25
CA GLY A 276 14.61 9.72 -13.61
C GLY A 276 14.83 9.75 -12.09
N TYR A 277 15.98 10.28 -11.65
CA TYR A 277 16.25 10.43 -10.22
C TYR A 277 15.35 11.48 -9.54
N ALA A 278 15.01 12.58 -10.22
CA ALA A 278 14.14 13.61 -9.66
C ALA A 278 12.73 13.05 -9.36
N GLU A 279 12.26 12.17 -10.25
CA GLU A 279 11.02 11.43 -10.06
C GLU A 279 11.11 10.48 -8.88
N TYR A 280 12.16 9.65 -8.83
CA TYR A 280 12.38 8.76 -7.70
C TYR A 280 12.37 9.52 -6.36
N HIS A 281 12.97 10.72 -6.31
CA HIS A 281 12.95 11.54 -5.09
C HIS A 281 11.58 12.09 -4.71
N CYS A 282 10.65 12.22 -5.67
CA CYS A 282 9.25 12.50 -5.35
C CYS A 282 8.62 11.31 -4.60
N TYR A 283 8.91 10.07 -5.00
CA TYR A 283 8.45 8.87 -4.28
C TYR A 283 9.13 8.73 -2.92
N ASP A 284 10.47 8.82 -2.86
CA ASP A 284 11.31 8.77 -1.65
C ASP A 284 10.87 9.81 -0.59
N SER A 285 10.34 10.96 -1.02
CA SER A 285 9.78 11.95 -0.10
C SER A 285 8.52 11.48 0.64
N VAL A 286 7.86 10.43 0.17
CA VAL A 286 6.66 9.85 0.80
C VAL A 286 6.98 8.47 1.38
N VAL A 287 7.40 7.53 0.54
CA VAL A 287 7.56 6.12 0.92
C VAL A 287 8.66 5.92 1.95
N ASP A 288 9.67 6.80 1.97
CA ASP A 288 10.77 6.73 2.93
C ASP A 288 10.68 7.77 4.05
N SER A 289 9.53 8.44 4.18
CA SER A 289 9.24 9.30 5.32
C SER A 289 9.20 8.45 6.60
N PRO A 290 9.97 8.77 7.65
CA PRO A 290 10.01 7.97 8.88
C PRO A 290 8.63 7.62 9.44
N ARG A 291 7.73 8.61 9.52
CA ARG A 291 6.37 8.40 10.04
C ARG A 291 5.50 7.49 9.16
N PHE A 292 5.67 7.57 7.84
CA PHE A 292 4.99 6.64 6.92
C PHE A 292 5.50 5.22 7.13
N VAL A 293 6.82 5.07 7.18
CA VAL A 293 7.51 3.79 7.40
C VAL A 293 7.10 3.16 8.73
N ASP A 294 7.04 3.94 9.82
CA ASP A 294 6.61 3.45 11.13
C ASP A 294 5.17 2.91 11.09
N SER A 295 4.26 3.63 10.43
CA SER A 295 2.87 3.24 10.29
C SER A 295 2.71 1.99 9.40
N LEU A 296 3.49 1.91 8.32
CA LEU A 296 3.54 0.76 7.43
C LEU A 296 4.10 -0.48 8.15
N ALA A 297 5.22 -0.33 8.89
CA ALA A 297 5.83 -1.41 9.67
C ALA A 297 4.84 -1.97 10.70
N HIS A 298 4.10 -1.08 11.37
CA HIS A 298 3.04 -1.50 12.29
C HIS A 298 1.95 -2.32 11.60
N CYS A 299 1.48 -1.90 10.43
CA CYS A 299 0.53 -2.67 9.63
C CYS A 299 1.07 -4.06 9.25
N ILE A 300 2.33 -4.14 8.82
CA ILE A 300 2.99 -5.41 8.48
C ILE A 300 3.10 -6.32 9.71
N ASN A 301 3.47 -5.78 10.87
CA ASN A 301 3.50 -6.54 12.12
C ASN A 301 2.12 -7.11 12.49
N LEU A 302 1.03 -6.34 12.29
CA LEU A 302 -0.35 -6.84 12.48
C LEU A 302 -0.69 -7.95 11.50
N MET A 303 -0.29 -7.82 10.22
CA MET A 303 -0.51 -8.86 9.21
C MET A 303 0.24 -10.15 9.54
N MET A 304 1.52 -10.06 9.92
CA MET A 304 2.30 -11.23 10.35
C MET A 304 1.73 -11.87 11.61
N SER A 305 1.32 -11.07 12.60
CA SER A 305 0.69 -11.55 13.83
C SER A 305 -0.63 -12.27 13.53
N LEU A 306 -1.51 -11.67 12.70
CA LEU A 306 -2.75 -12.33 12.27
C LEU A 306 -2.47 -13.67 11.59
N PHE A 307 -1.56 -13.70 10.61
CA PHE A 307 -1.20 -14.92 9.89
C PHE A 307 -0.77 -16.02 10.88
N LEU A 308 0.16 -15.70 11.78
CA LEU A 308 0.66 -16.64 12.78
C LEU A 308 -0.41 -17.11 13.77
N VAL A 309 -1.37 -16.26 14.15
CA VAL A 309 -2.52 -16.69 14.98
C VAL A 309 -3.35 -17.74 14.25
N LYS A 310 -3.61 -17.53 12.95
CA LYS A 310 -4.54 -18.37 12.19
C LYS A 310 -3.93 -19.69 11.71
N VAL A 311 -2.61 -19.76 11.61
CA VAL A 311 -1.86 -21.00 11.37
C VAL A 311 -1.98 -22.00 12.53
N ILE A 312 -2.16 -21.54 13.77
CA ILE A 312 -2.37 -22.44 14.92
C ILE A 312 -3.73 -23.16 14.77
N PRO A 313 -3.82 -24.49 14.91
CA PRO A 313 -5.10 -25.22 14.91
C PRO A 313 -6.05 -24.73 16.00
N ASP A 314 -7.36 -24.69 15.71
CA ASP A 314 -8.39 -24.16 16.62
C ASP A 314 -8.44 -24.90 17.97
N ASP A 315 -8.06 -26.17 17.99
CA ASP A 315 -8.06 -27.02 19.18
C ASP A 315 -6.87 -26.78 20.12
N THR A 316 -5.92 -25.92 19.73
CA THR A 316 -4.73 -25.63 20.53
C THR A 316 -5.09 -24.79 21.76
N PRO A 317 -4.82 -25.27 22.99
CA PRO A 317 -5.04 -24.46 24.18
C PRO A 317 -4.21 -23.18 24.09
N ASP A 318 -4.81 -22.06 24.47
CA ASP A 318 -4.17 -20.74 24.50
C ASP A 318 -3.84 -20.12 23.11
N LYS A 319 -4.42 -20.63 22.01
CA LYS A 319 -4.35 -20.03 20.66
C LYS A 319 -4.61 -18.51 20.63
N THR A 320 -5.54 -18.06 21.46
CA THR A 320 -5.95 -16.64 21.55
C THR A 320 -5.23 -15.86 22.65
N LYS A 321 -4.35 -16.49 23.45
CA LYS A 321 -3.55 -15.78 24.45
C LYS A 321 -2.32 -15.19 23.76
N PRO A 322 -2.27 -13.85 23.59
CA PRO A 322 -1.11 -13.22 23.02
C PRO A 322 0.00 -13.19 24.08
N ALA A 323 1.25 -13.46 23.68
CA ALA A 323 2.38 -13.05 24.48
C ALA A 323 2.49 -11.52 24.49
N ALA A 324 3.18 -10.95 25.49
CA ALA A 324 3.45 -9.51 25.55
C ALA A 324 4.23 -8.95 24.34
N SER A 325 4.77 -9.84 23.48
CA SER A 325 5.45 -9.52 22.22
C SER A 325 4.52 -9.49 21.00
N GLY A 326 3.21 -9.77 21.16
CA GLY A 326 2.28 -9.91 20.04
C GLY A 326 2.39 -11.24 19.28
N ILE A 327 3.25 -12.15 19.75
CA ILE A 327 3.43 -13.50 19.23
C ILE A 327 2.42 -14.43 19.91
N PRO A 328 1.65 -15.22 19.18
CA PRO A 328 0.74 -16.20 19.78
C PRO A 328 1.52 -17.28 20.53
N GLN A 329 1.15 -17.58 21.79
CA GLN A 329 1.93 -18.53 22.62
C GLN A 329 2.02 -19.94 22.00
N GLY A 330 0.97 -20.37 21.29
CA GLY A 330 0.91 -21.68 20.64
C GLY A 330 1.86 -21.86 19.45
N VAL A 331 2.37 -20.79 18.84
CA VAL A 331 3.19 -20.87 17.61
C VAL A 331 4.48 -21.66 17.81
N TYR A 332 5.10 -21.57 18.99
CA TYR A 332 6.36 -22.26 19.27
C TYR A 332 6.20 -23.77 19.50
N ALA A 333 4.97 -24.23 19.75
CA ALA A 333 4.67 -25.64 20.01
C ALA A 333 4.25 -26.42 18.75
N LEU A 334 4.03 -25.72 17.63
CA LEU A 334 3.62 -26.31 16.37
C LEU A 334 4.78 -27.02 15.67
N ASN A 335 4.51 -28.20 15.12
CA ASN A 335 5.44 -28.93 14.26
C ASN A 335 5.18 -28.56 12.80
N ILE A 336 5.99 -27.65 12.27
CA ILE A 336 5.85 -27.08 10.92
C ILE A 336 5.75 -28.15 9.81
N MET A 337 6.40 -29.31 9.96
CA MET A 337 6.39 -30.37 8.94
C MET A 337 5.11 -31.24 8.96
N ASN A 338 4.46 -31.36 10.11
CA ASN A 338 3.29 -32.24 10.29
C ASN A 338 1.97 -31.48 10.40
N ASP A 339 2.00 -30.25 10.90
CA ASP A 339 0.80 -29.46 11.23
C ASP A 339 0.43 -28.44 10.13
N SER A 340 1.28 -28.25 9.12
CA SER A 340 1.06 -27.30 8.02
C SER A 340 0.27 -27.86 6.83
N SER A 341 0.22 -29.19 6.68
CA SER A 341 -0.19 -29.85 5.43
C SER A 341 -1.51 -30.63 5.49
N ILE A 342 -2.11 -30.82 6.68
CA ILE A 342 -3.20 -31.79 6.83
C ILE A 342 -4.59 -31.13 6.95
N GLU A 343 -4.79 -30.05 7.73
CA GLU A 343 -6.06 -29.32 7.80
C GLU A 343 -5.84 -27.82 8.14
N LEU A 344 -6.15 -26.90 7.22
CA LEU A 344 -6.16 -25.46 7.50
C LEU A 344 -7.40 -25.11 8.34
N SER A 345 -7.25 -24.23 9.34
CA SER A 345 -8.42 -23.67 10.04
C SER A 345 -9.32 -22.89 9.06
N ASP A 346 -10.62 -22.81 9.34
CA ASP A 346 -11.57 -22.06 8.51
C ASP A 346 -11.11 -20.61 8.30
N ASP A 347 -10.62 -19.96 9.36
CA ASP A 347 -10.11 -18.60 9.32
C ASP A 347 -8.85 -18.48 8.45
N MET A 348 -7.98 -19.48 8.45
CA MET A 348 -6.77 -19.51 7.61
C MET A 348 -7.13 -19.76 6.15
N ALA A 349 -8.06 -20.68 5.88
CA ALA A 349 -8.49 -21.03 4.54
C ALA A 349 -9.06 -19.83 3.76
N VAL A 350 -9.74 -18.91 4.46
CA VAL A 350 -10.32 -17.70 3.84
C VAL A 350 -9.37 -16.51 3.76
N LEU A 351 -8.14 -16.60 4.28
CA LEU A 351 -7.16 -15.50 4.15
C LEU A 351 -6.74 -15.33 2.69
N PRO A 352 -6.59 -14.08 2.19
CA PRO A 352 -6.09 -13.82 0.86
C PRO A 352 -4.58 -14.08 0.78
N THR A 353 -4.15 -14.73 -0.31
CA THR A 353 -2.74 -15.08 -0.53
C THR A 353 -1.85 -13.85 -0.67
N CYS A 354 -2.42 -12.73 -1.17
CA CYS A 354 -1.69 -11.49 -1.39
C CYS A 354 -1.03 -10.92 -0.12
N ILE A 355 -1.48 -11.29 1.08
CA ILE A 355 -0.84 -10.89 2.35
C ILE A 355 0.65 -11.26 2.36
N ILE A 356 0.99 -12.47 1.92
CA ILE A 356 2.38 -12.93 1.91
C ILE A 356 3.16 -12.18 0.83
N ASP A 357 2.61 -12.12 -0.38
CA ASP A 357 3.24 -11.45 -1.53
C ASP A 357 3.50 -9.96 -1.25
N ASP A 358 2.53 -9.26 -0.66
CA ASP A 358 2.63 -7.83 -0.33
C ASP A 358 3.70 -7.56 0.74
N ILE A 359 3.78 -8.40 1.78
CA ILE A 359 4.84 -8.29 2.79
C ILE A 359 6.20 -8.46 2.11
N VAL A 360 6.36 -9.51 1.30
CA VAL A 360 7.63 -9.80 0.61
C VAL A 360 8.00 -8.68 -0.36
N ASP A 361 7.06 -8.16 -1.15
CA ASP A 361 7.27 -7.06 -2.10
C ASP A 361 7.78 -5.80 -1.39
N VAL A 362 7.19 -5.45 -0.24
CA VAL A 362 7.63 -4.31 0.56
C VAL A 362 9.04 -4.54 1.09
N LEU A 363 9.32 -5.68 1.72
CA LEU A 363 10.65 -5.99 2.27
C LEU A 363 11.72 -6.00 1.18
N HIS A 364 11.39 -6.54 0.00
CA HIS A 364 12.27 -6.56 -1.16
C HIS A 364 12.60 -5.14 -1.64
N TYR A 365 11.60 -4.26 -1.75
CA TYR A 365 11.81 -2.85 -2.10
C TYR A 365 12.78 -2.15 -1.13
N TYR A 366 12.54 -2.22 0.17
CA TYR A 366 13.39 -1.55 1.16
C TYR A 366 14.79 -2.15 1.23
N ARG A 367 14.93 -3.46 1.04
CA ARG A 367 16.24 -4.13 0.97
C ARG A 367 17.04 -3.70 -0.26
N ASN A 368 16.40 -3.53 -1.41
CA ASN A 368 17.08 -3.12 -2.64
C ASN A 368 17.47 -1.64 -2.61
N THR A 369 16.62 -0.80 -2.03
CA THR A 369 16.86 0.64 -1.93
C THR A 369 17.75 1.04 -0.75
N SER A 370 17.89 0.21 0.30
CA SER A 370 18.79 0.47 1.44
C SER A 370 20.28 0.45 1.06
N LYS A 371 20.68 -0.44 0.13
CA LYS A 371 22.07 -0.50 -0.38
C LYS A 371 22.54 0.78 -1.06
N ILE A 372 21.60 1.57 -1.60
CA ILE A 372 21.86 2.86 -2.24
C ILE A 372 22.09 3.96 -1.17
N VAL A 373 21.60 3.74 0.05
CA VAL A 373 21.67 4.68 1.18
C VAL A 373 22.98 4.59 1.95
N GLU A 374 23.47 3.38 2.20
CA GLU A 374 24.75 3.17 2.91
C GLU A 374 25.91 3.93 2.23
N GLN A 375 25.82 4.13 0.91
CA GLN A 375 26.79 4.87 0.12
C GLN A 375 26.59 6.39 0.13
N THR A 376 25.41 6.90 0.51
CA THR A 376 25.02 8.31 0.33
C THR A 376 24.82 9.11 1.61
N ASN A 377 24.95 8.48 2.80
CA ASN A 377 24.93 9.14 4.12
C ASN A 377 23.74 10.11 4.31
N ARG A 378 22.57 9.72 3.78
CA ARG A 378 21.36 10.54 3.81
C ARG A 378 20.69 10.42 5.18
N GLY A 379 20.86 11.43 6.03
CA GLY A 379 20.19 11.48 7.33
C GLY A 379 18.67 11.51 7.23
N ASN A 380 18.01 10.85 8.19
CA ASN A 380 16.55 10.86 8.46
C ASN A 380 15.65 10.14 7.43
N ARG A 381 16.08 8.96 6.93
CA ARG A 381 15.22 8.02 6.18
C ARG A 381 14.54 7.05 7.17
N GLY A 382 13.27 6.71 6.95
CA GLY A 382 12.66 5.58 7.64
C GLY A 382 13.29 4.27 7.16
N ASP A 383 13.68 3.41 8.09
CA ASP A 383 14.14 2.05 7.78
C ASP A 383 13.08 1.08 8.28
N ILE A 384 12.38 0.43 7.34
CA ILE A 384 11.28 -0.48 7.65
C ILE A 384 11.73 -1.57 8.63
N PHE A 385 12.98 -2.05 8.52
CA PHE A 385 13.49 -3.14 9.34
C PHE A 385 13.64 -2.75 10.82
N ASN A 386 13.82 -1.46 11.13
CA ASN A 386 13.85 -0.97 12.51
C ASN A 386 12.45 -0.93 13.15
N GLY A 387 11.39 -0.84 12.34
CA GLY A 387 10.00 -0.84 12.80
C GLY A 387 9.37 -2.24 12.88
N LEU A 388 9.99 -3.26 12.29
CA LEU A 388 9.49 -4.62 12.30
C LEU A 388 9.88 -5.36 13.58
N ASN A 389 8.98 -6.19 14.08
CA ASN A 389 9.29 -7.10 15.16
C ASN A 389 10.06 -8.31 14.59
N CYS A 390 11.36 -8.39 14.92
CA CYS A 390 12.26 -9.41 14.40
C CYS A 390 11.79 -10.85 14.69
N ASP A 391 11.23 -11.09 15.87
CA ASP A 391 10.76 -12.42 16.26
C ASP A 391 9.52 -12.81 15.44
N LEU A 392 8.58 -11.87 15.23
CA LEU A 392 7.42 -12.08 14.36
C LEU A 392 7.85 -12.35 12.91
N LEU A 393 8.78 -11.55 12.38
CA LEU A 393 9.28 -11.71 11.02
C LEU A 393 9.97 -13.06 10.82
N LEU A 394 10.82 -13.46 11.77
CA LEU A 394 11.51 -14.75 11.71
C LEU A 394 10.52 -15.92 11.73
N LEU A 395 9.55 -15.89 12.64
CA LEU A 395 8.51 -16.92 12.72
C LEU A 395 7.64 -16.96 11.47
N PHE A 396 7.25 -15.80 10.94
CA PHE A 396 6.51 -15.69 9.70
C PHE A 396 7.27 -16.35 8.55
N VAL A 397 8.55 -16.00 8.37
CA VAL A 397 9.41 -16.59 7.32
C VAL A 397 9.57 -18.09 7.49
N ILE A 398 9.84 -18.57 8.71
CA ILE A 398 9.96 -20.00 9.02
C ILE A 398 8.69 -20.75 8.62
N TRP A 399 7.52 -20.19 8.94
CA TRP A 399 6.24 -20.81 8.59
C TRP A 399 5.97 -20.82 7.10
N THR A 400 6.20 -19.70 6.42
CA THR A 400 5.95 -19.60 4.97
C THR A 400 6.91 -20.47 4.13
N LEU A 401 8.13 -20.72 4.60
CA LEU A 401 9.12 -21.52 3.88
C LEU A 401 9.14 -22.99 4.32
N GLY A 402 8.76 -23.26 5.58
CA GLY A 402 8.77 -24.61 6.14
C GLY A 402 7.50 -25.41 5.88
N SER A 403 6.43 -24.77 5.39
CA SER A 403 5.16 -25.42 5.04
C SER A 403 5.13 -26.09 3.66
N GLU A 404 6.29 -26.26 3.00
CA GLU A 404 6.41 -26.98 1.71
C GLU A 404 6.55 -28.50 1.86
#